data_AF-A0A9D8JIJ9-F1
#
_entry.id   AF-A0A9D8JIJ9-F1
#
_cell.length_a   1.000
_cell.length_b   1.000
_cell.length_c   1.000
_cell.angle_alpha   90.00
_cell.angle_beta   90.00
_cell.angle_gamma   90.00
#
_symmetry.space_group_name_H-M   'P 1'
#
loop_
_entity.id
_entity.type
_entity.pdbx_description
1 polymer ?
#
loop_
_entity_poly.entity_id
_entity_poly.type
_entity_poly.pdbx_seq_one_letter_code
_entity_poly.pdbx_strand_id
1 'polypeptide(L)' 'MNTAKEEVRKMLDQLPDDASFEDIQYHIYVREKIERGLKDIQEGRVLSLEEIEKRMAKWLGK' A
#
# COMPACT_ATOMS: atom_id res chain seq x y z
N MET A 1 12.73 -1.71 -14.64
CA MET A 1 11.86 -2.06 -13.50
C MET A 1 12.73 -2.78 -12.51
N ASN A 2 12.87 -2.28 -11.29
CA ASN A 2 13.65 -2.98 -10.28
C ASN A 2 12.84 -4.20 -9.81
N THR A 3 13.53 -5.28 -9.46
CA THR A 3 12.91 -6.45 -8.85
C THR A 3 12.44 -6.11 -7.43
N ALA A 4 11.47 -6.88 -6.91
CA ALA A 4 11.03 -6.74 -5.52
C ALA A 4 12.21 -6.80 -4.53
N LYS A 5 13.20 -7.65 -4.81
CA LYS A 5 14.42 -7.77 -3.99
C LYS A 5 15.27 -6.49 -4.00
N GLU A 6 15.41 -5.84 -5.15
CA GLU A 6 16.17 -4.59 -5.27
C GLU A 6 15.47 -3.43 -4.58
N GLU A 7 14.14 -3.37 -4.67
CA GLU A 7 13.32 -2.37 -3.97
C GLU A 7 13.41 -2.55 -2.45
N VAL A 8 13.35 -3.80 -1.97
CA VAL A 8 13.55 -4.09 -0.54
C VAL A 8 14.95 -3.70 -0.09
N ARG A 9 16.00 -4.00 -0.88
CA ARG A 9 17.36 -3.60 -0.51
C ARG A 9 17.49 -2.07 -0.36
N LYS A 10 16.97 -1.30 -1.32
CA LYS A 10 16.97 0.17 -1.27
C LYS A 10 16.20 0.73 -0.08
N MET A 11 15.09 0.07 0.28
CA MET A 11 14.31 0.44 1.47
C MET A 11 15.13 0.21 2.74
N LEU A 12 15.79 -0.95 2.86
CA LEU A 12 16.63 -1.26 4.01
C LEU A 12 17.78 -0.26 4.17
N ASP A 13 18.38 0.19 3.07
CA ASP A 13 19.44 1.22 3.08
C ASP A 13 18.97 2.59 3.63
N GLN A 14 17.65 2.82 3.72
CA GLN A 14 17.04 4.06 4.23
C GLN A 14 16.50 3.95 5.64
N LEU A 15 16.40 2.73 6.18
CA LEU A 15 15.89 2.52 7.54
C LEU A 15 16.98 2.79 8.58
N PRO A 16 16.59 3.27 9.78
CA PRO A 16 17.51 3.34 10.92
C PRO A 16 18.09 1.97 11.28
N ASP A 17 19.30 1.95 11.81
CA ASP A 17 19.97 0.71 12.25
C ASP A 17 19.22 0.00 13.40
N ASP A 18 18.40 0.73 14.16
CA ASP A 18 17.56 0.22 15.24
C ASP A 18 16.15 -0.17 14.80
N ALA A 19 15.87 -0.15 13.50
CA ALA A 19 14.59 -0.58 12.95
C ALA A 19 14.27 -2.03 13.34
N SER A 20 13.06 -2.23 13.84
CA SER A 20 12.57 -3.56 14.20
C SER A 20 12.12 -4.35 12.98
N PHE A 21 11.89 -5.65 13.16
CA PHE A 21 11.24 -6.46 12.12
C PHE A 21 9.84 -5.96 11.76
N GLU A 22 9.11 -5.40 12.72
CA GLU A 22 7.77 -4.85 12.48
C GLU A 22 7.84 -3.60 11.58
N ASP A 23 8.85 -2.74 11.78
CA ASP A 23 9.07 -1.57 10.91
C ASP A 23 9.35 -2.00 9.47
N ILE A 24 10.27 -2.94 9.29
CA ILE A 24 10.61 -3.47 7.95
C ILE A 24 9.36 -4.05 7.27
N GLN A 25 8.58 -4.86 7.99
CA GLN A 25 7.34 -5.45 7.47
C GLN A 25 6.31 -4.39 7.10
N TYR A 26 6.14 -3.37 7.95
CA TYR A 26 5.22 -2.27 7.71
C TYR A 26 5.59 -1.51 6.44
N HIS A 27 6.87 -1.18 6.25
CA HIS A 27 7.34 -0.48 5.06
C HIS A 27 7.12 -1.29 3.76
N ILE A 28 7.38 -2.60 3.79
CA ILE A 28 7.06 -3.51 2.68
C ILE A 28 5.56 -3.46 2.38
N TYR A 29 4.73 -3.67 3.40
CA TYR A 29 3.27 -3.70 3.25
C TYR A 29 2.72 -2.41 2.65
N VAL A 30 3.12 -1.24 3.17
CA VAL A 30 2.66 0.06 2.67
C VAL A 30 3.06 0.25 1.21
N ARG A 31 4.31 -0.10 0.85
CA ARG A 31 4.77 0.02 -0.54
C ARG A 31 3.96 -0.85 -1.49
N GLU A 32 3.70 -2.11 -1.13
CA GLU A 32 2.84 -2.99 -1.93
C GLU A 32 1.39 -2.46 -2.06
N LYS A 33 0.85 -1.79 -1.03
CA LYS A 33 -0.48 -1.17 -1.13
C LYS A 33 -0.49 0.01 -2.08
N ILE A 34 0.55 0.84 -2.06
CA ILE A 34 0.68 1.98 -2.98
C ILE A 34 0.81 1.48 -4.41
N GLU A 35 1.72 0.54 -4.69
CA GLU A 35 1.93 0.02 -6.05
C GLU A 35 0.65 -0.62 -6.62
N ARG A 36 -0.07 -1.37 -5.78
CA ARG A 36 -1.38 -1.93 -6.14
C ARG A 36 -2.40 -0.84 -6.44
N GLY A 37 -2.48 0.20 -5.62
CA GLY A 37 -3.38 1.33 -5.85
C GLY A 37 -3.07 2.06 -7.16
N LEU A 38 -1.78 2.28 -7.47
CA LEU A 38 -1.35 2.86 -8.74
C LEU A 38 -1.75 1.98 -9.93
N LYS A 39 -1.59 0.67 -9.81
CA LYS A 39 -2.03 -0.30 -10.81
C LYS A 39 -3.56 -0.31 -10.96
N ASP A 40 -4.31 -0.25 -9.86
CA ASP A 40 -5.77 -0.15 -9.88
C ASP A 40 -6.24 1.10 -10.62
N ILE A 41 -5.57 2.24 -10.44
CA ILE A 41 -5.86 3.47 -11.20
C ILE A 41 -5.60 3.27 -12.69
N GLN A 42 -4.45 2.71 -13.07
CA GLN A 42 -4.08 2.46 -14.47
C GLN A 42 -5.06 1.50 -15.17
N GLU A 43 -5.55 0.51 -14.44
CA GLU A 43 -6.46 -0.51 -14.96
C GLU A 43 -7.94 -0.13 -14.78
N GLY A 44 -8.23 1.10 -14.33
CA GLY A 44 -9.60 1.62 -14.17
C GLY A 44 -10.40 0.97 -13.04
N ARG A 45 -9.76 0.24 -12.13
CA ARG A 45 -10.36 -0.34 -10.92
C ARG A 45 -10.53 0.69 -9.81
N VAL A 46 -11.22 1.78 -10.13
CA VAL A 46 -11.54 2.85 -9.19
C VAL A 46 -13.03 2.86 -8.88
N LEU A 47 -13.40 3.47 -7.77
CA LEU A 47 -14.80 3.71 -7.38
C LEU A 47 -15.01 5.22 -7.33
N SER A 48 -16.18 5.65 -7.77
CA SER A 48 -16.69 6.99 -7.51
C SER A 48 -16.99 7.18 -6.01
N LEU A 49 -17.14 8.44 -5.60
CA LEU A 49 -17.51 8.79 -4.23
C LEU A 49 -18.83 8.13 -3.80
N GLU A 50 -19.85 8.17 -4.64
CA GLU A 50 -21.16 7.57 -4.36
C GLU A 50 -21.06 6.05 -4.15
N GLU A 51 -20.27 5.37 -4.99
CA GLU A 51 -20.08 3.91 -4.87
C GLU A 51 -19.38 3.52 -3.57
N ILE A 52 -18.36 4.28 -3.15
CA ILE A 52 -17.65 3.99 -1.90
C ILE A 52 -18.51 4.30 -0.67
N GLU A 53 -19.29 5.38 -0.68
CA GLU A 53 -20.23 5.70 0.40
C GLU A 53 -21.26 4.57 0.60
N LYS A 54 -21.88 4.11 -0.50
CA LYS A 54 -22.83 2.99 -0.47
C LYS A 54 -22.19 1.70 0.04
N ARG A 55 -20.92 1.45 -0.29
CA ARG A 55 -20.18 0.27 0.18
C ARG A 55 -19.87 0.35 1.68
N MET A 56 -19.46 1.52 2.15
CA MET A 56 -19.08 1.75 3.56
C MET A 56 -20.28 1.84 4.51
N ALA A 57 -21.46 2.21 4.02
CA ALA A 57 -22.70 2.26 4.81
C ALA A 57 -23.05 0.94 5.53
N LYS A 58 -22.53 -0.21 5.08
CA LYS A 58 -22.70 -1.51 5.75
C LYS A 58 -21.97 -1.62 7.10
N TRP A 59 -20.97 -0.77 7.32
CA TRP A 59 -20.06 -0.82 8.47
C TRP A 59 -20.15 0.45 9.33
N LEU A 60 -20.42 1.58 8.68
CA LEU A 60 -20.59 2.89 9.32
C LEU A 60 -22.02 3.05 9.87
N GLY A 61 -22.48 2.14 10.72
CA GLY A 61 -23.82 2.16 11.30
C GLY A 61 -24.32 3.58 11.59
N LYS A 62 -25.57 3.88 11.17
CA LYS A 62 -26.20 5.19 11.38
C LYS A 62 -26.21 5.58 12.86
#